data_AF-A0A1V5VG69-F1
#
_entry.id   AF-A0A1V5VG69-F1
#
_cell.length_a   1.000
_cell.length_b   1.000
_cell.length_c   1.000
_cell.angle_alpha   90.00
_cell.angle_beta   90.00
_cell.angle_gamma   90.00
#
_symmetry.space_group_name_H-M   'P 1'
#
loop_
_entity.id
_entity.type
_entity.pdbx_description
1 polymer ?
#
loop_
_entity_poly.entity_id
_entity_poly.type
_entity_poly.pdbx_seq_one_letter_code
_entity_poly.pdbx_strand_id
1 'polypeptide(L)'
;MIDASRLAAPGNNKIVIEKSGEGNLYYNAALNYYEAADFLKSKDNGIKVERWYSWDAEGKKKLGVSTRLRTGDRIWSHVRIRPRAAFDYVMVENYLPSGFEVDRDERGFPGYYYWTNREIRDDRVVAFLTRMWDREYVMSVSMRAETPGDVTAMPCAAELMYFPEVNGRSSEAKFIIEE
;
A
#
# COMPACT_ATOMS: atom_id res chain seq x y z
N MET A 1 -9.21 -32.81 7.53
CA MET A 1 -8.65 -32.28 6.27
C MET A 1 -9.81 -31.63 5.52
N ILE A 2 -9.81 -30.30 5.38
CA ILE A 2 -10.80 -29.62 4.54
C ILE A 2 -10.35 -29.81 3.10
N ASP A 3 -11.23 -30.37 2.26
CA ASP A 3 -10.95 -30.56 0.84
C ASP A 3 -10.96 -29.20 0.12
N ALA A 4 -9.77 -28.76 -0.30
CA ALA A 4 -9.57 -27.48 -0.97
C ALA A 4 -10.36 -27.34 -2.29
N SER A 5 -10.69 -28.46 -2.95
CA SER A 5 -11.48 -28.45 -4.19
C SER A 5 -12.92 -27.97 -3.99
N ARG A 6 -13.43 -28.00 -2.75
CA ARG A 6 -14.77 -27.52 -2.39
C ARG A 6 -14.80 -26.06 -1.91
N LEU A 7 -13.65 -25.42 -1.72
CA LEU A 7 -13.53 -24.02 -1.26
C LEU A 7 -13.46 -23.01 -2.42
N ALA A 8 -13.20 -23.47 -3.63
CA ALA A 8 -13.01 -22.61 -4.81
C ALA A 8 -14.25 -22.57 -5.73
N ALA A 9 -15.46 -22.67 -5.16
CA ALA A 9 -16.67 -22.46 -5.93
C ALA A 9 -16.93 -20.93 -6.09
N PRO A 10 -17.26 -20.44 -7.30
CA PRO A 10 -17.74 -19.08 -7.47
C PRO A 10 -19.00 -18.83 -6.62
N GLY A 11 -19.07 -17.70 -5.93
CA GLY A 11 -20.21 -17.32 -5.11
C GLY A 11 -19.96 -17.42 -3.61
N ASN A 12 -21.03 -17.61 -2.84
CA ASN A 12 -20.98 -17.50 -1.39
C ASN A 12 -20.47 -18.80 -0.76
N ASN A 13 -19.19 -18.83 -0.34
CA ASN A 13 -18.57 -19.99 0.29
C ASN A 13 -18.90 -20.01 1.81
N LYS A 14 -19.52 -21.08 2.29
CA LYS A 14 -19.88 -21.27 3.70
C LYS A 14 -18.95 -22.29 4.36
N ILE A 15 -18.17 -21.85 5.35
CA ILE A 15 -17.36 -22.73 6.19
C ILE A 15 -18.17 -23.07 7.45
N VAL A 16 -18.35 -24.36 7.73
CA VAL A 16 -19.05 -24.86 8.94
C VAL A 16 -18.08 -25.73 9.74
N ILE A 17 -17.95 -25.44 11.03
CA ILE A 17 -17.10 -26.19 11.96
C ILE A 17 -18.00 -26.75 13.06
N GLU A 18 -18.12 -28.07 13.12
CA GLU A 18 -18.95 -28.78 14.09
C GLU A 18 -18.07 -29.62 15.02
N LYS A 19 -18.40 -29.59 16.32
CA LYS A 19 -17.76 -30.40 17.36
C LYS A 19 -18.80 -31.31 18.00
N SER A 20 -18.47 -32.59 18.14
CA SER A 20 -19.20 -33.56 18.97
C SER A 20 -18.29 -34.13 20.06
N GLY A 21 -18.81 -34.35 21.28
CA GLY A 21 -18.08 -34.94 22.42
C GLY A 21 -17.57 -33.92 23.45
N GLU A 22 -16.86 -34.40 24.48
CA GLU A 22 -16.32 -33.56 25.57
C GLU A 22 -14.99 -32.86 25.20
N GLY A 23 -14.53 -31.90 26.00
CA GLY A 23 -13.27 -31.15 25.77
C GLY A 23 -13.39 -29.84 24.96
N ASN A 24 -12.26 -29.20 24.65
CA ASN A 24 -12.21 -27.92 23.93
C ASN A 24 -11.81 -28.12 22.45
N LEU A 25 -12.47 -27.42 21.54
CA LEU A 25 -12.05 -27.31 20.14
C LEU A 25 -11.39 -25.95 19.91
N TYR A 26 -10.14 -25.98 19.46
CA TYR A 26 -9.43 -24.80 18.96
C TYR A 26 -9.24 -24.99 17.45
N TYR A 27 -9.56 -23.98 16.65
CA TYR A 27 -9.40 -24.04 15.20
C TYR A 27 -8.84 -22.70 14.68
N ASN A 28 -8.13 -22.78 13.56
CA ASN A 28 -7.69 -21.63 12.77
C ASN A 28 -8.02 -21.93 11.30
N ALA A 29 -8.61 -20.96 10.60
CA ALA A 29 -8.85 -21.02 9.17
C ALA A 29 -8.25 -19.77 8.52
N ALA A 30 -7.31 -19.95 7.59
CA ALA A 30 -6.67 -18.88 6.84
C ALA A 30 -6.89 -19.11 5.33
N LEU A 31 -7.23 -18.04 4.60
CA LEU A 31 -7.39 -18.04 3.15
C LEU A 31 -6.52 -16.95 2.55
N ASN A 32 -5.59 -17.35 1.68
CA ASN A 32 -4.80 -16.44 0.85
C ASN A 32 -5.32 -16.54 -0.58
N TYR A 33 -5.70 -15.41 -1.19
CA TYR A 33 -6.15 -15.35 -2.58
C TYR A 33 -5.64 -14.06 -3.23
N TYR A 34 -5.53 -14.09 -4.55
CA TYR A 34 -5.25 -12.90 -5.36
C TYR A 34 -6.56 -12.42 -5.97
N GLU A 35 -6.88 -11.14 -5.78
CA GLU A 35 -8.07 -10.52 -6.36
C GLU A 35 -7.81 -10.26 -7.85
N ALA A 36 -8.53 -10.95 -8.74
CA ALA A 36 -8.48 -10.70 -10.19
C ALA A 36 -9.35 -9.49 -10.58
N ALA A 37 -9.23 -8.39 -9.84
CA ALA A 37 -9.92 -7.14 -10.14
C ALA A 37 -9.06 -6.27 -11.05
N ASP A 38 -9.66 -5.70 -12.10
CA ASP A 38 -9.00 -4.74 -13.01
C ASP A 38 -8.55 -3.44 -12.33
N PHE A 39 -9.08 -3.19 -11.11
CA PHE A 39 -8.73 -2.05 -10.27
C PHE A 39 -8.83 -2.40 -8.78
N LEU A 40 -7.70 -2.30 -8.07
CA LEU A 40 -7.68 -2.48 -6.61
C LEU A 40 -8.20 -1.23 -5.89
N LYS A 41 -9.32 -1.38 -5.19
CA LYS A 41 -9.90 -0.33 -4.35
C LYS A 41 -9.13 -0.18 -3.04
N SER A 42 -9.21 1.03 -2.48
CA SER A 42 -8.72 1.27 -1.13
C SER A 42 -9.44 0.37 -0.11
N LYS A 43 -8.72 0.00 0.94
CA LYS A 43 -9.23 -0.74 2.09
C LYS A 43 -8.75 -0.04 3.34
N ASP A 44 -9.63 0.04 4.32
CA ASP A 44 -9.32 0.52 5.67
C ASP A 44 -9.74 -0.56 6.65
N ASN A 45 -8.76 -1.10 7.37
CA ASN A 45 -8.97 -2.03 8.48
C ASN A 45 -8.26 -1.52 9.74
N GLY A 46 -8.48 -0.25 10.08
CA GLY A 46 -7.89 0.43 11.25
C GLY A 46 -6.83 1.45 10.88
N ILE A 47 -6.31 1.41 9.65
CA ILE A 47 -5.43 2.43 9.08
C ILE A 47 -6.02 2.86 7.74
N LYS A 48 -6.31 4.15 7.59
CA LYS A 48 -6.72 4.72 6.31
C LYS A 48 -5.49 5.17 5.54
N VAL A 49 -5.35 4.70 4.30
CA VAL A 49 -4.23 5.05 3.40
C VAL A 49 -4.77 5.71 2.13
N GLU A 50 -4.25 6.88 1.80
CA GLU A 50 -4.57 7.63 0.58
C GLU A 50 -3.27 7.95 -0.15
N ARG A 51 -3.17 7.63 -1.44
CA ARG A 51 -2.05 8.05 -2.28
C ARG A 51 -2.51 9.03 -3.34
N TRP A 52 -1.72 10.08 -3.56
CA TRP A 52 -1.82 10.93 -4.75
C TRP A 52 -0.44 11.29 -5.27
N TYR A 53 -0.40 11.80 -6.49
CA TYR A 53 0.82 12.23 -7.15
C TYR A 53 0.77 13.72 -7.46
N SER A 54 1.92 14.38 -7.50
CA SER A 54 2.05 15.79 -7.88
C SER A 54 3.34 16.08 -8.64
N TRP A 55 3.35 17.23 -9.31
CA TRP A 55 4.52 17.81 -9.95
C TRP A 55 5.44 18.55 -8.97
N ASP A 56 5.02 18.76 -7.72
CA ASP A 56 5.73 19.50 -6.69
C ASP A 56 5.84 18.74 -5.36
N ALA A 57 6.86 19.08 -4.57
CA ALA A 57 7.16 18.43 -3.29
C ALA A 57 6.10 18.68 -2.22
N GLU A 58 5.34 19.77 -2.35
CA GLU A 58 4.29 20.17 -1.43
C GLU A 58 2.97 19.42 -1.67
N GLY A 59 2.85 18.67 -2.76
CA GLY A 59 1.64 17.93 -3.10
C GLY A 59 0.48 18.79 -3.58
N LYS A 60 0.75 20.04 -4.01
CA LYS A 60 -0.28 21.02 -4.41
C LYS A 60 -0.62 20.89 -5.89
N LYS A 61 0.37 20.67 -6.75
CA LYS A 61 0.18 20.50 -8.20
C LYS A 61 -0.14 19.04 -8.53
N LYS A 62 -1.33 18.59 -8.15
CA LYS A 62 -1.75 17.18 -8.30
C LYS A 62 -1.79 16.74 -9.76
N LEU A 63 -1.37 15.51 -10.01
CA LEU A 63 -1.58 14.81 -11.27
C LEU A 63 -3.03 14.33 -11.37
N GLY A 64 -3.53 14.24 -12.60
CA GLY A 64 -4.84 13.65 -12.89
C GLY A 64 -4.81 12.13 -12.76
N VAL A 65 -6.00 11.52 -12.69
CA VAL A 65 -6.21 10.07 -12.52
C VAL A 65 -5.58 9.23 -13.64
N SER A 66 -5.42 9.82 -14.82
CA SER A 66 -4.64 9.29 -15.94
C SER A 66 -3.75 10.43 -16.45
N THR A 67 -2.46 10.37 -16.15
CA THR A 67 -1.51 11.40 -16.56
C THR A 67 -0.52 10.80 -17.56
N ARG A 68 -0.33 11.51 -18.67
CA ARG A 68 0.75 11.22 -19.61
C ARG A 68 2.01 11.90 -19.10
N LEU A 69 3.07 11.14 -19.01
CA LEU A 69 4.40 11.55 -18.59
C LEU A 69 5.36 11.35 -19.75
N ARG A 70 6.46 12.07 -19.74
CA ARG A 70 7.59 11.83 -20.63
C ARG A 70 8.74 11.19 -19.87
N THR A 71 9.60 10.52 -20.62
CA THR A 71 10.87 10.02 -20.07
C THR A 71 11.67 11.18 -19.48
N GLY A 72 12.14 11.02 -18.25
CA GLY A 72 12.83 12.03 -17.45
C GLY A 72 11.92 12.89 -16.56
N ASP A 73 10.59 12.82 -16.68
CA ASP A 73 9.68 13.59 -15.82
C ASP A 73 9.83 13.17 -14.35
N ARG A 74 10.06 14.17 -13.49
CA ARG A 74 10.08 14.00 -12.03
C ARG A 74 8.71 14.31 -11.45
N ILE A 75 8.17 13.35 -10.69
CA ILE A 75 6.91 13.49 -9.95
C ILE A 75 7.13 13.08 -8.49
N TRP A 76 6.14 13.38 -7.66
CA TRP A 76 6.12 13.05 -6.24
C TRP A 76 4.96 12.11 -5.94
N SER A 77 5.20 11.01 -5.22
CA SER A 77 4.15 10.22 -4.58
C SER A 77 4.00 10.68 -3.14
N HIS A 78 2.77 11.00 -2.76
CA HIS A 78 2.39 11.35 -1.41
C HIS A 78 1.45 10.28 -0.87
N VAL A 79 1.87 9.64 0.21
CA VAL A 79 1.10 8.63 0.94
C VAL A 79 0.69 9.22 2.27
N ARG A 80 -0.60 9.53 2.38
CA ARG A 80 -1.20 9.96 3.63
C ARG A 80 -1.76 8.78 4.38
N ILE A 81 -1.40 8.70 5.66
CA ILE A 81 -1.83 7.68 6.59
C ILE A 81 -2.59 8.34 7.74
N ARG A 82 -3.78 7.82 8.05
CA ARG A 82 -4.57 8.20 9.22
C ARG A 82 -4.96 6.94 9.97
N PRO A 83 -4.41 6.70 11.17
CA PRO A 83 -4.83 5.57 11.97
C PRO A 83 -6.15 5.87 12.67
N ARG A 84 -6.87 4.81 13.07
CA ARG A 84 -8.09 4.94 13.89
C ARG A 84 -7.80 5.09 15.39
N ALA A 85 -6.58 4.80 15.81
CA ALA A 85 -6.09 4.90 17.18
C ALA A 85 -4.56 5.00 17.17
N ALA A 86 -3.94 5.17 18.35
CA ALA A 86 -2.49 5.05 18.43
C ALA A 86 -2.04 3.57 18.31
N PHE A 87 -1.00 3.32 17.52
CA PHE A 87 -0.43 2.01 17.29
C PHE A 87 1.10 2.03 17.43
N ASP A 88 1.69 0.85 17.61
CA ASP A 88 3.13 0.63 17.67
C ASP A 88 3.59 -0.26 16.52
N TYR A 89 4.85 -0.09 16.10
CA TYR A 89 5.51 -0.90 15.08
C TYR A 89 4.72 -1.01 13.78
N VAL A 90 4.62 0.13 13.09
CA VAL A 90 3.89 0.26 11.83
C VAL A 90 4.88 0.27 10.68
N MET A 91 4.58 -0.49 9.64
CA MET A 91 5.28 -0.49 8.37
C MET A 91 4.41 0.16 7.30
N VAL A 92 5.00 1.02 6.48
CA VAL A 92 4.34 1.67 5.34
C VAL A 92 5.14 1.35 4.09
N GLU A 93 4.49 0.76 3.10
CA GLU A 93 5.06 0.43 1.80
C GLU A 93 4.46 1.32 0.71
N ASN A 94 5.33 2.01 -0.02
CA ASN A 94 4.99 2.76 -1.22
C ASN A 94 5.68 2.14 -2.42
N TYR A 95 4.94 1.30 -3.13
CA TYR A 95 5.39 0.64 -4.36
C TYR A 95 5.58 1.66 -5.48
N LEU A 96 6.70 1.52 -6.19
CA LEU A 96 7.00 2.26 -7.39
C LEU A 96 6.20 1.65 -8.55
N PRO A 97 5.61 2.46 -9.44
CA PRO A 97 5.14 1.94 -10.71
C PRO A 97 6.35 1.41 -11.50
N SER A 98 6.14 0.38 -12.33
CA SER A 98 7.20 -0.10 -13.22
C SER A 98 7.70 1.03 -14.12
N GLY A 99 8.99 1.05 -14.43
CA GLY A 99 9.60 2.11 -15.25
C GLY A 99 9.83 3.42 -14.50
N PHE A 100 9.65 3.45 -13.18
CA PHE A 100 10.07 4.57 -12.33
C PHE A 100 11.24 4.19 -11.44
N GLU A 101 12.11 5.18 -11.18
CA GLU A 101 13.14 5.08 -10.15
C GLU A 101 13.00 6.18 -9.11
N VAL A 102 13.43 5.90 -7.88
CA VAL A 102 13.47 6.92 -6.81
C VAL A 102 14.55 7.94 -7.12
N ASP A 103 14.16 9.21 -7.12
CA ASP A 103 15.14 10.30 -7.23
C ASP A 103 15.79 10.50 -5.86
N ARG A 104 17.05 10.09 -5.71
CA ARG A 104 17.80 10.04 -4.43
C ARG A 104 18.26 11.40 -3.89
N ASP A 105 17.78 12.49 -4.47
CA ASP A 105 18.01 13.85 -3.99
C ASP A 105 17.55 13.98 -2.52
N GLU A 106 18.40 14.53 -1.64
CA GLU A 106 18.15 14.65 -0.20
C GLU A 106 16.89 15.46 0.13
N ARG A 107 16.44 16.31 -0.81
CA ARG A 107 15.17 17.05 -0.70
C ARG A 107 13.95 16.17 -0.89
N GLY A 108 14.11 14.96 -1.43
CA GLY A 108 13.09 13.99 -1.90
C GLY A 108 12.18 13.39 -0.84
N PHE A 109 12.36 13.74 0.44
CA PHE A 109 11.61 13.19 1.57
C PHE A 109 11.23 14.25 2.62
N PRO A 110 10.35 15.23 2.27
CA PRO A 110 9.83 16.18 3.23
C PRO A 110 9.01 15.46 4.33
N GLY A 111 9.16 15.88 5.59
CA GLY A 111 8.44 15.31 6.74
C GLY A 111 9.23 14.30 7.60
N TYR A 112 10.57 14.36 7.56
CA TYR A 112 11.53 13.43 8.16
C TYR A 112 11.35 13.08 9.66
N TYR A 113 10.67 13.91 10.44
CA TYR A 113 10.83 13.89 11.90
C TYR A 113 10.22 12.70 12.64
N TYR A 114 9.28 11.98 12.05
CA TYR A 114 8.58 10.90 12.75
C TYR A 114 8.93 9.49 12.28
N TRP A 115 9.48 9.32 11.08
CA TRP A 115 9.88 8.00 10.58
C TRP A 115 11.12 7.49 11.31
N THR A 116 11.04 6.31 11.91
CA THR A 116 12.15 5.73 12.67
C THR A 116 13.22 5.15 11.73
N ASN A 117 12.81 4.53 10.63
CA ASN A 117 13.71 4.03 9.60
C ASN A 117 13.04 4.11 8.23
N ARG A 118 13.85 4.07 7.16
CA ARG A 118 13.40 4.04 5.77
C ARG A 118 14.34 3.19 4.93
N GLU A 119 13.77 2.44 4.01
CA GLU A 119 14.49 1.58 3.09
C GLU A 119 14.03 1.87 1.67
N ILE A 120 14.97 2.26 0.82
CA ILE A 120 14.73 2.42 -0.62
C ILE A 120 15.14 1.11 -1.28
N ARG A 121 14.17 0.39 -1.84
CA ARG A 121 14.36 -0.80 -2.65
C ARG A 121 14.11 -0.48 -4.12
N ASP A 122 14.41 -1.43 -4.98
CA ASP A 122 14.23 -1.31 -6.43
C ASP A 122 12.74 -1.16 -6.80
N ASP A 123 11.83 -1.83 -6.08
CA ASP A 123 10.40 -1.88 -6.39
C ASP A 123 9.55 -0.98 -5.48
N ARG A 124 10.08 -0.51 -4.34
CA ARG A 124 9.33 0.24 -3.34
C ARG A 124 10.19 1.03 -2.37
N VAL A 125 9.55 2.01 -1.75
CA VAL A 125 10.10 2.67 -0.55
C VAL A 125 9.30 2.22 0.67
N VAL A 126 10.01 1.77 1.69
CA VAL A 126 9.43 1.33 2.96
C VAL A 126 9.81 2.32 4.05
N ALA A 127 8.84 2.70 4.89
CA ALA A 127 9.06 3.55 6.06
C ALA A 127 8.46 2.89 7.30
N PHE A 128 9.10 3.14 8.44
CA PHE A 128 8.74 2.50 9.71
C PHE A 128 8.43 3.55 10.78
N LEU A 129 7.45 3.25 11.63
CA LEU A 129 7.12 3.99 12.84
C LEU A 129 7.17 3.06 14.03
N THR A 130 8.04 3.33 15.00
CA THR A 130 7.95 2.66 16.31
C THR A 130 6.65 3.03 17.02
N ARG A 131 6.24 4.30 16.94
CA ARG A 131 5.00 4.83 17.52
C ARG A 131 4.24 5.69 16.51
N MET A 132 3.00 5.31 16.22
CA MET A 132 2.07 6.06 15.40
C MET A 132 0.92 6.56 16.29
N TRP A 133 0.92 7.85 16.60
CA TRP A 133 -0.15 8.50 17.36
C TRP A 133 -1.41 8.66 16.52
N ASP A 134 -2.54 8.96 17.15
CA ASP A 134 -3.79 9.28 16.45
C ASP A 134 -3.73 10.67 15.79
N ARG A 135 -3.00 10.75 14.67
CA ARG A 135 -2.83 11.94 13.84
C ARG A 135 -2.50 11.57 12.41
N GLU A 136 -2.52 12.56 11.52
CA GLU A 136 -2.14 12.37 10.12
C GLU A 136 -0.61 12.29 9.95
N TYR A 137 -0.18 11.38 9.09
CA TYR A 137 1.19 11.20 8.64
C TYR A 137 1.23 11.26 7.12
N VAL A 138 2.30 11.83 6.56
CA VAL A 138 2.48 11.95 5.10
C VAL A 138 3.90 11.55 4.73
N MET A 139 4.04 10.42 4.04
CA MET A 139 5.29 10.06 3.38
C MET A 139 5.28 10.64 1.97
N SER A 140 6.32 11.39 1.61
CA SER A 140 6.49 11.90 0.25
C SER A 140 7.79 11.38 -0.34
N VAL A 141 7.74 10.91 -1.58
CA VAL A 141 8.89 10.33 -2.29
C VAL A 141 8.94 10.91 -3.70
N SER A 142 10.07 11.51 -4.08
CA SER A 142 10.31 11.87 -5.49
C SER A 142 10.73 10.65 -6.32
N MET A 143 10.15 10.54 -7.50
CA MET A 143 10.47 9.50 -8.48
C MET A 143 10.54 10.09 -9.88
N ARG A 144 11.29 9.44 -10.76
CA ARG A 144 11.45 9.83 -12.17
C ARG A 144 10.95 8.71 -13.08
N ALA A 145 10.22 9.08 -14.12
CA ALA A 145 9.82 8.15 -15.18
C ALA A 145 11.01 7.89 -16.10
N GLU A 146 11.42 6.63 -16.26
CA GLU A 146 12.63 6.23 -17.00
C GLU A 146 12.29 5.38 -18.23
N THR A 147 11.30 4.49 -18.13
CA THR A 147 10.96 3.55 -19.22
C THR A 147 9.57 3.84 -19.79
N PRO A 148 9.44 4.09 -21.12
CA PRO A 148 8.14 4.25 -21.78
C PRO A 148 7.22 3.04 -21.62
N GLY A 149 5.92 3.29 -21.52
CA GLY A 149 4.90 2.25 -21.44
C GLY A 149 3.68 2.60 -20.59
N ASP A 150 2.67 1.73 -20.65
CA ASP A 150 1.49 1.78 -19.80
C ASP A 150 1.76 1.05 -18.49
N VAL A 151 1.81 1.79 -17.40
CA VAL A 151 2.28 1.26 -16.11
C VAL A 151 1.26 1.47 -15.02
N THR A 152 1.13 0.47 -14.16
CA THR A 152 0.23 0.51 -13.01
C THR A 152 1.04 0.63 -11.73
N ALA A 153 0.67 1.60 -10.92
CA ALA A 153 1.21 1.78 -9.59
C ALA A 153 0.38 0.97 -8.60
N MET A 154 0.96 -0.10 -8.05
CA MET A 154 0.31 -0.90 -7.02
C MET A 154 -0.10 -0.03 -5.82
N PRO A 155 -1.22 -0.34 -5.14
CA PRO A 155 -1.62 0.35 -3.92
C PRO A 155 -0.49 0.48 -2.91
N CYS A 156 -0.41 1.63 -2.23
CA CYS A 156 0.39 1.71 -1.01
C CYS A 156 -0.29 0.94 0.11
N ALA A 157 0.50 0.34 0.98
CA ALA A 157 0.03 -0.38 2.15
C ALA A 157 0.59 0.23 3.43
N ALA A 158 -0.20 0.18 4.50
CA ALA A 158 0.27 0.43 5.86
C ALA A 158 -0.31 -0.65 6.77
N GLU A 159 0.52 -1.25 7.61
CA GLU A 159 0.12 -2.35 8.48
C GLU A 159 0.93 -2.37 9.78
N LEU A 160 0.37 -2.99 10.82
CA LEU A 160 1.13 -3.30 12.03
C LEU A 160 1.99 -4.54 11.78
N MET A 161 3.27 -4.45 12.11
CA MET A 161 4.23 -5.54 11.87
C MET A 161 3.89 -6.81 12.64
N TYR A 162 3.24 -6.68 13.80
CA TYR A 162 2.93 -7.81 14.70
C TYR A 162 1.43 -8.14 14.77
N PHE A 163 0.58 -7.32 14.13
CA PHE A 163 -0.87 -7.51 14.06
C PHE A 163 -1.35 -7.16 12.64
N PRO A 164 -0.96 -7.96 11.61
CA PRO A 164 -1.18 -7.62 10.21
C PRO A 164 -2.66 -7.56 9.84
N GLU A 165 -3.57 -8.04 10.70
CA GLU A 165 -5.00 -7.80 10.56
C GLU A 165 -5.35 -6.31 10.63
N VAL A 166 -4.58 -5.49 11.35
CA VAL A 166 -4.74 -4.03 11.36
C VAL A 166 -3.91 -3.43 10.22
N ASN A 167 -4.59 -3.08 9.13
CA ASN A 167 -3.95 -2.60 7.92
C ASN A 167 -4.81 -1.60 7.14
N GLY A 168 -4.23 -1.03 6.09
CA GLY A 168 -4.91 -0.24 5.09
C GLY A 168 -4.15 -0.24 3.79
N ARG A 169 -4.86 -0.02 2.68
CA ARG A 169 -4.24 0.24 1.37
C ARG A 169 -4.92 1.38 0.63
N SER A 170 -4.15 2.08 -0.18
CA SER A 170 -4.70 3.07 -1.12
C SER A 170 -5.41 2.38 -2.29
N SER A 171 -5.95 3.17 -3.22
CA SER A 171 -6.25 2.65 -4.55
C SER A 171 -4.98 2.58 -5.41
N GLU A 172 -5.05 1.84 -6.51
CA GLU A 172 -4.04 1.90 -7.56
C GLU A 172 -4.07 3.24 -8.33
N ALA A 173 -3.05 3.47 -9.14
CA ALA A 173 -2.99 4.57 -10.11
C ALA A 173 -2.38 4.06 -11.43
N LYS A 174 -2.70 4.71 -12.56
CA LYS A 174 -2.19 4.34 -13.88
C LYS A 174 -1.48 5.52 -14.53
N PHE A 175 -0.39 5.23 -15.22
CA PHE A 175 0.41 6.22 -15.95
C PHE A 175 0.68 5.71 -17.36
N ILE A 176 0.82 6.66 -18.28
CA ILE A 176 1.28 6.42 -19.64
C ILE A 176 2.58 7.20 -19.78
N ILE A 177 3.70 6.50 -19.99
CA ILE A 177 5.02 7.12 -20.18
C ILE A 177 5.34 7.10 -21.68
N GLU A 178 5.50 8.29 -22.25
CA GLU A 178 5.90 8.53 -23.63
C GLU A 178 7.42 8.83 -23.69
N GLU A 179 8.00 8.76 -24.89
CA GLU A 179 9.40 9.16 -25.13
C GLU A 179 9.63 10.65 -24.81
#